data_AF-A0A3M6EMB4-F1
#
_entry.id   AF-A0A3M6EMB4-F1
#
_cell.length_a   1.000
_cell.length_b   1.000
_cell.length_c   1.000
_cell.angle_alpha   90.00
_cell.angle_beta   90.00
_cell.angle_gamma   90.00
#
_symmetry.space_group_name_H-M   'P 1'
#
loop_
_entity.id
_entity.type
_entity.pdbx_description
1 polymer ?
#
loop_
_entity_poly.entity_id
_entity_poly.type
_entity_poly.pdbx_seq_one_letter_code
_entity_poly.pdbx_strand_id
1 'polypeptide(L)' 'MCDERFQMLTHQRNRLGHLDYVLLEHNQCTARGTLDEHGHSRKHGSSSPSTLQFAASAPWPVME' A
#
# COMPACT_ATOMS: atom_id res chain seq x y z
N MET A 1 -1.22 -15.26 13.56
CA MET A 1 -0.84 -14.46 12.37
C MET A 1 -1.97 -13.47 12.14
N CYS A 2 -1.74 -12.17 12.32
CA CYS A 2 -2.73 -11.15 11.99
C CYS A 2 -2.66 -10.90 10.48
N ASP A 3 -3.76 -11.15 9.76
CA ASP A 3 -3.88 -10.76 8.36
C ASP A 3 -4.14 -9.25 8.31
N GLU A 4 -3.08 -8.47 8.14
CA GLU A 4 -3.20 -7.02 8.02
C GLU A 4 -3.40 -6.61 6.56
N ARG A 5 -4.20 -5.57 6.35
CA ARG A 5 -4.49 -5.00 5.04
C ARG A 5 -4.54 -3.49 5.14
N PHE A 6 -3.89 -2.81 4.21
CA PHE A 6 -3.91 -1.35 4.12
C PHE A 6 -4.98 -0.90 3.14
N GLN A 7 -5.61 0.23 3.43
CA GLN A 7 -6.44 0.97 2.48
C GLN A 7 -5.80 2.32 2.23
N MET A 8 -5.48 2.62 0.97
CA MET A 8 -5.01 3.95 0.57
C MET A 8 -6.15 4.81 0.08
N LEU A 9 -6.18 6.02 0.62
CA LEU A 9 -7.15 7.05 0.30
C LEU A 9 -6.41 8.36 0.01
N THR A 10 -7.00 9.21 -0.83
CA THR A 10 -6.58 10.61 -0.92
C THR A 10 -6.93 11.36 0.36
N HIS A 11 -6.40 12.57 0.52
CA HIS A 11 -6.80 13.47 1.61
C HIS A 11 -8.32 13.75 1.63
N GLN A 12 -8.97 13.69 0.45
CA GLN A 12 -10.42 13.83 0.27
C GLN A 12 -11.19 12.52 0.47
N ARG A 13 -10.52 11.45 0.90
CA ARG A 13 -11.05 10.08 1.07
C ARG A 13 -11.49 9.39 -0.23
N ASN A 14 -10.96 9.81 -1.37
CA ASN A 14 -11.14 9.06 -2.61
C ASN A 14 -10.26 7.81 -2.59
N ARG A 15 -10.78 6.69 -3.09
CA ARG A 15 -10.04 5.42 -3.15
C ARG A 15 -8.96 5.50 -4.21
N LEU A 16 -7.74 5.08 -3.84
CA LEU A 16 -6.61 5.03 -4.77
C LEU A 16 -6.46 3.60 -5.31
N GLY A 17 -7.30 3.22 -6.27
CA GLY A 17 -7.18 1.92 -6.93
C GLY A 17 -6.03 1.88 -7.94
N HIS A 18 -5.57 0.68 -8.28
CA HIS A 18 -4.57 0.43 -9.33
C HIS A 18 -3.20 1.10 -9.12
N LEU A 19 -2.93 1.61 -7.92
CA LEU A 19 -1.65 2.20 -7.58
C LEU A 19 -0.66 1.10 -7.20
N ASP A 20 0.55 1.16 -7.76
CA ASP A 20 1.65 0.28 -7.37
C ASP A 20 2.24 0.68 -6.02
N TYR A 21 2.56 -0.33 -5.23
CA TYR A 21 3.06 -0.16 -3.88
C TYR A 21 4.13 -1.17 -3.48
N VAL A 22 4.90 -0.76 -2.47
CA VAL A 22 5.83 -1.57 -1.71
C VAL A 22 5.52 -1.42 -0.23
N LEU A 23 5.47 -2.55 0.47
CA LEU A 23 5.37 -2.62 1.91
C LEU A 23 6.77 -2.88 2.48
N LEU A 24 7.15 -2.05 3.44
CA LEU A 24 8.42 -2.14 4.12
C LEU A 24 8.20 -2.53 5.58
N GLU A 25 9.03 -3.44 6.07
CA GLU A 25 9.19 -3.77 7.48
C GLU A 25 10.66 -3.59 7.85
N HIS A 26 10.98 -2.77 8.86
CA HIS A 26 12.37 -2.42 9.20
C HIS A 26 13.21 -1.95 8.00
N ASN A 27 12.64 -1.09 7.14
CA ASN A 27 13.23 -0.63 5.87
C ASN A 27 13.52 -1.74 4.83
N GLN A 28 13.04 -2.97 5.03
CA GLN A 28 13.18 -4.06 4.07
C GLN A 28 11.86 -4.31 3.35
N CYS A 29 11.93 -4.51 2.04
CA CYS A 29 10.76 -4.86 1.22
C CYS A 29 10.24 -6.25 1.60
N THR A 30 9.05 -6.31 2.18
CA THR A 30 8.37 -7.56 2.55
C THR A 30 7.24 -7.92 1.59
N ALA A 31 6.60 -6.92 0.98
CA ALA A 31 5.59 -7.14 -0.05
C ALA A 31 5.62 -6.05 -1.11
N ARG A 32 5.13 -6.40 -2.30
CA ARG A 32 4.88 -5.47 -3.40
C ARG A 32 3.65 -5.91 -4.17
N GLY A 33 2.97 -4.96 -4.81
CA GLY A 33 1.84 -5.26 -5.65
C GLY A 33 1.13 -4.00 -6.09
N THR A 34 -0.09 -4.19 -6.58
CA THR A 34 -0.97 -3.13 -7.02
C THR A 34 -2.23 -3.16 -6.16
N LEU A 35 -2.72 -1.98 -5.77
CA LEU A 35 -3.97 -1.88 -5.01
C LEU A 35 -5.15 -2.37 -5.84
N ASP A 36 -6.14 -2.99 -5.17
CA ASP A 36 -7.40 -3.35 -5.82
C ASP A 36 -8.21 -2.10 -6.22
N GLU A 37 -9.30 -2.30 -6.94
CA GLU A 37 -10.22 -1.23 -7.37
C GLU A 37 -10.76 -0.37 -6.20
N HIS A 38 -10.71 -0.89 -4.97
CA HIS A 38 -11.16 -0.23 -3.76
C HIS A 38 -10.02 0.43 -2.96
N GLY A 39 -8.80 0.42 -3.50
CA GLY A 39 -7.61 1.00 -2.89
C GLY A 39 -6.99 0.17 -1.79
N HIS A 40 -7.24 -1.14 -1.76
CA HIS A 40 -6.67 -2.00 -0.72
C HIS A 40 -5.45 -2.80 -1.18
N SER A 41 -4.51 -3.01 -0.26
CA SER A 41 -3.36 -3.89 -0.47
C SER A 41 -3.79 -5.37 -0.49
N ARG A 42 -2.88 -6.25 -0.91
CA ARG A 42 -2.99 -7.67 -0.56
C ARG A 42 -2.87 -7.84 0.96
N LYS A 43 -3.52 -8.89 1.49
CA LYS A 43 -3.30 -9.32 2.87
C LYS A 43 -1.82 -9.65 3.08
N HIS A 44 -1.28 -9.20 4.20
CA HIS A 44 0.08 -9.48 4.60
C HIS A 44 0.08 -10.03 6.03
N GLY A 45 0.73 -11.17 6.23
CA GLY A 45 0.97 -11.70 7.57
C GLY A 45 2.22 -11.05 8.13
N SER A 46 2.06 -10.05 9.00
CA SER A 46 3.20 -9.53 9.76
C SER A 46 3.50 -10.48 10.92
N SER A 47 4.77 -10.84 11.09
CA SER A 47 5.23 -11.62 12.24
C SER A 47 5.59 -10.75 13.44
N SER A 48 5.60 -9.42 13.28
CA SER A 48 6.03 -8.47 14.29
C SER A 48 5.04 -7.30 14.40
N PRO A 49 4.79 -6.78 15.62
CA PRO A 49 3.97 -5.58 15.85
C PRO A 49 4.65 -4.28 15.36
N SER A 50 5.74 -4.39 14.59
CA SER A 50 6.48 -3.25 14.04
C SER A 50 5.63 -2.45 13.07
N THR A 51 5.90 -1.14 13.02
CA THR A 51 5.23 -0.20 12.12
C THR A 51 5.56 -0.54 10.67
N LEU A 52 4.63 -1.19 9.97
CA LEU A 52 4.71 -1.37 8.53
C LEU A 52 4.65 -0.01 7.85
N GLN A 53 5.60 0.24 6.95
CA GLN A 53 5.66 1.47 6.16
C GLN A 53 5.18 1.19 4.74
N PHE A 54 4.33 2.08 4.23
CA PHE A 54 3.78 1.97 2.90
C PHE A 54 4.44 2.99 1.99
N ALA A 55 5.12 2.53 0.95
CA ALA A 55 5.67 3.38 -0.09
C ALA A 55 4.90 3.10 -1.38
N ALA A 56 4.18 4.10 -1.88
CA ALA A 56 3.56 4.02 -3.19
C ALA A 56 4.35 4.89 -4.18
N SER A 57 4.48 4.42 -5.41
CA SER A 57 5.04 5.25 -6.47
C SER A 57 3.99 6.29 -6.84
N ALA A 58 4.26 7.57 -6.58
CA ALA A 58 3.39 8.63 -7.07
C ALA A 58 3.42 8.59 -8.61
N PRO A 59 2.26 8.54 -9.30
CA PRO A 59 2.25 8.62 -10.74
C PRO A 59 2.83 9.95 -11.20
N TRP A 60 3.52 9.94 -12.35
CA TRP A 60 4.00 11.17 -12.96
C TRP A 60 2.80 12.01 -13.44
N PRO A 61 2.74 13.31 -13.11
CA PRO A 61 1.72 14.17 -13.67
C PRO A 61 1.97 14.31 -15.17
N VAL A 62 0.98 13.93 -15.98
CA VAL A 62 0.94 14.16 -17.42
C VAL A 62 -0.18 15.16 -17.70
N MET A 63 0.08 16.11 -18.60
CA MET A 63 -0.91 17.06 -19.09
C MET A 63 -1.44 16.53 -20.43
N GLU A 64 -2.76 16.42 -20.58
CA GLU A 64 -3.41 16.11 -21.86
C GLU A 64 -3.56 17.37 -22.74
#